data_AF-A0A0R0CZT7-F1
#
_entry.id   AF-A0A0R0CZT7-F1
#
_cell.length_a   1.000
_cell.length_b   1.000
_cell.length_c   1.000
_cell.angle_alpha   90.00
_cell.angle_beta   90.00
_cell.angle_gamma   90.00
#
_symmetry.space_group_name_H-M   'P 1'
#
loop_
_entity.id
_entity.type
_entity.pdbx_description
1 polymer ?
#
loop_
_entity_poly.entity_id
_entity_poly.type
_entity_poly.pdbx_seq_one_letter_code
_entity_poly.pdbx_strand_id
1 'polypeptide(L)'
;MVSQLPLAHWHHQGLQLWHLAHTPGSRGEPLARTVLGPALGMAPAALPISRSERGRPQLDAPLGGFDAGWSHSGGHLLVALGQRVRLGVDLERIQPRPKMAEVIARFFHPAEIDWLLGLDEAGRQHWFFRVWCAKEALLKAHGHGISFGLHRFALLARGSDLVLAHSDVELGPAASWQLHEWAIADDFRAALAWQVAGACDNGGHEHPYPPR
;
A
#
# COMPACT_ATOMS: atom_id res chain seq x y z
N MET A 1 -7.58 -24.40 13.59
CA MET A 1 -6.61 -23.29 13.52
C MET A 1 -6.99 -22.28 14.57
N VAL A 2 -6.11 -21.97 15.51
CA VAL A 2 -6.35 -20.91 16.51
C VAL A 2 -6.27 -19.58 15.75
N SER A 3 -7.37 -18.85 15.69
CA SER A 3 -7.37 -17.49 15.13
C SER A 3 -6.48 -16.61 16.00
N GLN A 4 -5.37 -16.12 15.47
CA GLN A 4 -4.53 -15.17 16.18
C GLN A 4 -5.28 -13.83 16.27
N LEU A 5 -5.45 -13.32 17.49
CA LEU A 5 -6.10 -12.02 17.70
C LEU A 5 -5.22 -10.89 17.14
N PRO A 6 -5.80 -9.84 16.55
CA PRO A 6 -5.04 -8.69 16.11
C PRO A 6 -4.34 -7.98 17.26
N LEU A 7 -3.12 -7.48 17.00
CA LEU A 7 -2.39 -6.59 17.89
C LEU A 7 -3.07 -5.22 17.96
N ALA A 8 -3.62 -4.76 16.82
CA ALA A 8 -4.44 -3.57 16.72
C ALA A 8 -5.44 -3.70 15.57
N HIS A 9 -6.52 -2.92 15.66
CA HIS A 9 -7.55 -2.82 14.64
C HIS A 9 -8.00 -1.36 14.51
N TRP A 10 -7.91 -0.81 13.30
CA TRP A 10 -8.26 0.57 13.00
C TRP A 10 -9.39 0.65 11.98
N HIS A 11 -10.27 1.63 12.15
CA HIS A 11 -11.43 1.88 11.31
C HIS A 11 -11.52 3.33 10.88
N HIS A 12 -11.80 3.55 9.59
CA HIS A 12 -12.04 4.89 9.07
C HIS A 12 -12.90 4.85 7.81
N GLN A 13 -14.11 5.44 7.86
CA GLN A 13 -14.96 5.62 6.68
C GLN A 13 -15.15 4.36 5.81
N GLY A 14 -15.35 3.19 6.43
CA GLY A 14 -15.50 1.91 5.72
C GLY A 14 -14.19 1.21 5.34
N LEU A 15 -13.04 1.78 5.70
CA LEU A 15 -11.74 1.11 5.73
C LEU A 15 -11.57 0.38 7.06
N GLN A 16 -10.99 -0.81 6.97
CA GLN A 16 -10.53 -1.58 8.12
C GLN A 16 -9.05 -1.91 7.91
N LEU A 17 -8.28 -1.83 8.99
CA LEU A 17 -6.86 -2.16 8.99
C LEU A 17 -6.53 -2.99 10.23
N TRP A 18 -6.00 -4.19 10.01
CA TRP A 18 -5.51 -5.06 11.07
C TRP A 18 -4.00 -5.05 11.12
N HIS A 19 -3.46 -4.99 12.33
CA HIS A 19 -2.05 -5.25 12.62
C HIS A 19 -1.94 -6.59 13.33
N LEU A 20 -1.20 -7.51 12.73
CA LEU A 20 -1.03 -8.90 13.19
C LEU A 20 0.45 -9.16 13.48
N ALA A 21 0.73 -10.02 14.45
CA ALA A 21 2.07 -10.60 14.57
C ALA A 21 2.29 -11.58 13.40
N HIS A 22 3.51 -11.64 12.90
CA HIS A 22 3.86 -12.38 11.69
C HIS A 22 5.18 -13.13 11.88
N THR A 23 5.26 -14.33 11.31
CA THR A 23 6.50 -15.12 11.32
C THR A 23 7.38 -14.67 10.14
N PRO A 24 8.60 -14.13 10.39
CA PRO A 24 9.48 -13.68 9.32
C PRO A 24 9.75 -14.78 8.28
N GLY A 25 9.72 -14.42 7.00
CA GLY A 25 9.95 -15.34 5.88
C GLY A 25 8.74 -16.19 5.47
N SER A 26 7.62 -16.13 6.21
CA SER A 26 6.37 -16.76 5.79
C SER A 26 5.56 -15.85 4.85
N ARG A 27 4.63 -16.43 4.09
CA ARG A 27 3.71 -15.65 3.25
C ARG A 27 2.67 -14.97 4.13
N GLY A 28 2.33 -13.70 3.87
CA GLY A 28 1.29 -12.98 4.61
C GLY A 28 -0.14 -13.44 4.33
N GLU A 29 -0.43 -13.97 3.12
CA GLU A 29 -1.80 -14.27 2.68
C GLU A 29 -2.57 -15.25 3.58
N PRO A 30 -2.01 -16.39 4.03
CA PRO A 30 -2.74 -17.30 4.92
C PRO A 30 -3.25 -16.62 6.19
N LEU A 31 -2.47 -15.70 6.75
CA LEU A 31 -2.86 -14.93 7.93
C LEU A 31 -3.81 -13.78 7.57
N ALA A 32 -3.63 -13.12 6.43
CA ALA A 32 -4.57 -12.10 5.97
C ALA A 32 -6.00 -12.66 5.80
N ARG A 33 -6.13 -13.89 5.30
CA ARG A 33 -7.42 -14.58 5.14
C ARG A 33 -8.17 -14.75 6.47
N THR A 34 -7.49 -14.85 7.61
CA THR A 34 -8.15 -15.09 8.91
C THR A 34 -8.88 -13.87 9.43
N VAL A 35 -8.47 -12.66 9.05
CA VAL A 35 -9.18 -11.42 9.39
C VAL A 35 -10.14 -10.98 8.27
N LEU A 36 -9.75 -11.16 7.01
CA LEU A 36 -10.59 -10.81 5.86
C LEU A 36 -11.85 -11.68 5.80
N GLY A 37 -11.75 -12.98 6.10
CA GLY A 37 -12.86 -13.92 5.99
C GLY A 37 -14.05 -13.49 6.85
N PRO A 38 -13.89 -13.41 8.18
CA PRO A 38 -14.93 -12.93 9.08
C PRO A 38 -15.43 -11.52 8.73
N ALA A 39 -14.54 -10.60 8.34
CA ALA A 39 -14.93 -9.24 7.95
C ALA A 39 -15.83 -9.19 6.70
N LEU A 40 -15.73 -10.20 5.84
CA LEU A 40 -16.50 -10.34 4.60
C LEU A 40 -17.60 -11.40 4.70
N GLY A 41 -17.82 -11.98 5.89
CA GLY A 41 -18.83 -13.03 6.10
C GLY A 41 -18.51 -14.35 5.41
N MET A 42 -17.23 -14.66 5.14
CA MET A 42 -16.78 -15.87 4.45
C MET A 42 -15.80 -16.67 5.31
N ALA A 43 -15.73 -17.99 5.08
CA ALA A 43 -14.64 -18.79 5.63
C ALA A 43 -13.29 -18.35 5.02
N PRO A 44 -12.18 -18.26 5.78
CA PRO A 44 -10.87 -17.84 5.27
C PRO A 44 -10.41 -18.59 4.01
N ALA A 45 -10.68 -19.90 3.96
CA ALA A 45 -10.34 -20.77 2.83
C ALA A 45 -11.24 -20.56 1.59
N ALA A 46 -12.43 -19.98 1.78
CA ALA A 46 -13.41 -19.75 0.71
C ALA A 46 -13.31 -18.33 0.10
N LEU A 47 -12.43 -17.47 0.61
CA LEU A 47 -12.23 -16.14 0.05
C LEU A 47 -11.74 -16.24 -1.41
N PRO A 48 -12.48 -15.67 -2.38
CA PRO A 48 -12.13 -15.69 -3.80
C PRO A 48 -11.06 -14.62 -4.08
N ILE A 49 -9.83 -14.91 -3.68
CA ILE A 49 -8.67 -14.05 -3.91
C ILE A 49 -7.90 -14.57 -5.13
N SER A 50 -7.84 -13.76 -6.18
CA SER A 50 -6.99 -13.96 -7.35
C SER A 50 -5.79 -13.01 -7.33
N ARG A 51 -4.90 -13.14 -8.32
CA ARG A 51 -3.77 -12.24 -8.53
C ARG A 51 -3.88 -11.62 -9.90
N SER A 52 -3.78 -10.29 -9.97
CA SER A 52 -3.58 -9.60 -11.24
C SER A 52 -2.27 -10.03 -11.92
N GLU A 53 -2.08 -9.66 -13.18
CA GLU A 53 -0.84 -9.87 -13.94
C GLU A 53 0.42 -9.39 -13.21
N ARG A 54 0.26 -8.41 -12.33
CA ARG A 54 1.35 -7.77 -11.56
C ARG A 54 1.40 -8.22 -10.10
N GLY A 55 0.68 -9.29 -9.76
CA GLY A 55 0.73 -9.93 -8.45
C GLY A 55 -0.07 -9.24 -7.34
N ARG A 56 -0.76 -8.12 -7.63
CA ARG A 56 -1.68 -7.51 -6.66
C ARG A 56 -2.86 -8.46 -6.39
N PRO A 57 -3.25 -8.68 -5.11
CA PRO A 57 -4.44 -9.45 -4.79
C PRO A 57 -5.72 -8.74 -5.27
N GLN A 58 -6.68 -9.52 -5.76
CA GLN A 58 -8.00 -9.04 -6.18
C GLN A 58 -9.07 -9.89 -5.53
N LEU A 59 -10.18 -9.27 -5.12
CA LEU A 59 -11.35 -9.97 -4.60
C LEU A 59 -12.35 -10.17 -5.75
N ASP A 60 -12.53 -11.41 -6.18
CA ASP A 60 -13.45 -11.74 -7.28
C ASP A 60 -14.91 -11.75 -6.79
N ALA A 61 -15.86 -11.99 -7.70
CA ALA A 61 -17.28 -12.07 -7.37
C ALA A 61 -17.55 -13.08 -6.23
N PRO A 62 -18.42 -12.76 -5.24
CA PRO A 62 -19.32 -11.60 -5.19
C PRO A 62 -18.73 -10.33 -4.56
N LEU A 63 -17.41 -10.28 -4.33
CA LEU A 63 -16.74 -9.25 -3.55
C LEU A 63 -16.18 -8.09 -4.38
N GLY A 64 -16.57 -7.92 -5.64
CA GLY A 64 -16.02 -6.91 -6.55
C GLY A 64 -16.20 -5.45 -6.12
N GLY A 65 -17.03 -5.19 -5.09
CA GLY A 65 -17.15 -3.88 -4.45
C GLY A 65 -16.12 -3.62 -3.33
N PHE A 66 -15.25 -4.59 -3.03
CA PHE A 66 -14.21 -4.50 -2.01
C PHE A 66 -12.82 -4.57 -2.62
N ASP A 67 -11.87 -3.93 -1.96
CA ASP A 67 -10.45 -4.05 -2.25
C ASP A 67 -9.69 -4.38 -0.98
N ALA A 68 -8.61 -5.15 -1.12
CA ALA A 68 -7.80 -5.58 0.00
C ALA A 68 -6.32 -5.61 -0.36
N GLY A 69 -5.48 -5.35 0.62
CA GLY A 69 -4.04 -5.36 0.48
C GLY A 69 -3.37 -5.75 1.78
N TRP A 70 -2.14 -6.25 1.71
CA TRP A 70 -1.36 -6.53 2.90
C TRP A 70 0.14 -6.34 2.65
N SER A 71 0.85 -5.99 3.71
CA SER A 71 2.31 -5.86 3.70
C SER A 71 2.88 -6.42 4.99
N HIS A 72 4.05 -7.05 4.92
CA HIS A 72 4.72 -7.58 6.10
C HIS A 72 6.19 -7.20 6.10
N SER A 73 6.71 -6.93 7.29
CA SER A 73 8.12 -6.65 7.53
C SER A 73 8.47 -7.08 8.95
N GLY A 74 9.59 -7.78 9.10
CA GLY A 74 9.97 -8.39 10.37
C GLY A 74 8.85 -9.25 10.96
N GLY A 75 8.50 -8.98 12.21
CA GLY A 75 7.47 -9.69 12.97
C GLY A 75 6.05 -9.17 12.80
N HIS A 76 5.78 -8.36 11.79
CA HIS A 76 4.51 -7.65 11.63
C HIS A 76 3.88 -7.86 10.25
N LEU A 77 2.55 -7.96 10.24
CA LEU A 77 1.72 -7.98 9.04
C LEU A 77 0.61 -6.93 9.20
N LEU A 78 0.44 -6.11 8.18
CA LEU A 78 -0.69 -5.21 8.02
C LEU A 78 -1.64 -5.79 6.98
N VAL A 79 -2.93 -5.73 7.25
CA VAL A 79 -4.00 -6.16 6.33
C VAL A 79 -5.02 -5.05 6.25
N ALA A 80 -5.28 -4.54 5.05
CA ALA A 80 -6.26 -3.50 4.80
C ALA A 80 -7.43 -4.05 3.98
N LEU A 81 -8.63 -3.60 4.28
CA LEU A 81 -9.87 -3.88 3.57
C LEU A 81 -10.64 -2.56 3.40
N GLY A 82 -11.22 -2.34 2.23
CA GLY A 82 -12.05 -1.19 1.96
C GLY A 82 -13.17 -1.51 1.00
N GLN A 83 -14.27 -0.76 1.07
CA GLN A 83 -15.40 -0.88 0.15
C GLN A 83 -15.46 0.35 -0.77
N ARG A 84 -15.65 0.14 -2.08
CA ARG A 84 -15.71 1.20 -3.11
C ARG A 84 -14.47 2.10 -3.13
N VAL A 85 -13.31 1.53 -2.83
CA VAL A 85 -12.01 2.19 -2.87
C VAL A 85 -11.00 1.32 -3.62
N ARG A 86 -9.94 1.94 -4.11
CA ARG A 86 -8.67 1.27 -4.44
C ARG A 86 -7.70 1.59 -3.29
N LEU A 87 -7.08 0.58 -2.69
CA LEU A 87 -6.18 0.76 -1.55
C LEU A 87 -4.87 -0.03 -1.69
N GLY A 88 -3.88 0.43 -0.95
CA GLY A 88 -2.57 -0.21 -0.83
C GLY A 88 -1.98 0.11 0.53
N VAL A 89 -1.41 -0.91 1.16
CA VAL A 89 -0.77 -0.78 2.47
C VAL A 89 0.69 -1.20 2.35
N ASP A 90 1.56 -0.47 3.02
CA ASP A 90 2.96 -0.78 3.12
C ASP A 90 3.48 -0.69 4.56
N LEU A 91 4.57 -1.42 4.82
CA LEU A 91 5.20 -1.54 6.13
C LEU A 91 6.69 -1.73 5.95
N GLU A 92 7.48 -0.82 6.50
CA GLU A 92 8.92 -0.77 6.33
C GLU A 92 9.65 -0.68 7.66
N ARG A 93 10.69 -1.51 7.79
CA ARG A 93 11.55 -1.50 8.97
C ARG A 93 12.59 -0.39 8.82
N ILE A 94 12.67 0.47 9.82
CA ILE A 94 13.72 1.48 9.94
C ILE A 94 15.01 0.77 10.32
N GLN A 95 15.95 0.74 9.39
CA GLN A 95 17.28 0.16 9.59
C GLN A 95 18.32 0.95 8.79
N PRO A 96 19.61 0.94 9.18
CA PRO A 96 20.65 1.61 8.41
C PRO A 96 20.62 1.19 6.94
N ARG A 97 20.60 2.17 6.04
CA ARG A 97 20.56 1.95 4.58
C ARG A 97 21.75 2.66 3.94
N PRO A 98 22.92 1.99 3.81
CA PRO A 98 24.18 2.62 3.39
C PRO A 98 24.14 3.36 2.04
N LYS A 99 23.16 3.05 1.18
CA LYS A 99 22.96 3.67 -0.14
C LYS A 99 21.69 4.51 -0.23
N MET A 100 21.19 5.01 0.89
CA MET A 100 19.96 5.81 0.94
C MET A 100 20.01 7.02 0.01
N ALA A 101 21.10 7.81 0.07
CA ALA A 101 21.27 8.98 -0.79
C ALA A 101 21.33 8.62 -2.28
N GLU A 102 21.98 7.50 -2.64
CA GLU A 102 22.02 7.00 -4.03
C GLU A 102 20.62 6.60 -4.53
N VAL A 103 19.83 5.93 -3.68
CA VAL A 103 18.44 5.55 -4.02
C VAL A 103 17.58 6.79 -4.25
N ILE A 104 17.68 7.79 -3.38
CA ILE A 104 16.97 9.07 -3.54
C ILE A 104 17.38 9.70 -4.88
N ALA A 105 18.68 9.95 -5.08
CA ALA A 105 19.20 10.65 -6.25
C ALA A 105 18.85 9.94 -7.59
N ARG A 106 18.75 8.62 -7.59
CA ARG A 106 18.51 7.84 -8.82
C ARG A 106 17.04 7.64 -9.16
N PHE A 107 16.16 7.55 -8.16
CA PHE A 107 14.81 7.06 -8.39
C PHE A 107 13.70 8.03 -8.00
N PHE A 108 13.94 8.99 -7.10
CA PHE A 108 12.88 9.84 -6.57
C PHE A 108 12.56 11.01 -7.51
N HIS A 109 11.44 11.69 -7.26
CA HIS A 109 11.06 12.87 -8.04
C HIS A 109 12.04 14.02 -7.75
N PRO A 110 12.39 14.89 -8.73
CA PRO A 110 13.35 15.98 -8.53
C PRO A 110 13.11 16.83 -7.28
N ALA A 111 11.85 17.23 -7.02
CA ALA A 111 11.50 17.97 -5.81
C ALA A 111 11.78 17.22 -4.49
N GLU A 112 11.66 15.89 -4.48
CA GLU A 112 12.00 15.06 -3.32
C GLU A 112 13.51 14.90 -3.18
N ILE A 113 14.24 14.83 -4.30
CA ILE A 113 15.70 14.77 -4.33
C ILE A 113 16.27 16.03 -3.69
N ASP A 114 15.86 17.20 -4.19
CA ASP A 114 16.32 18.50 -3.68
C ASP A 114 16.02 18.65 -2.19
N TRP A 115 14.81 18.25 -1.77
CA TRP A 115 14.40 18.31 -0.38
C TRP A 115 15.18 17.33 0.51
N LEU A 116 15.15 16.04 0.21
CA LEU A 116 15.71 15.00 1.10
C LEU A 116 17.24 15.05 1.17
N LEU A 117 17.92 15.36 0.05
CA LEU A 117 19.38 15.47 0.03
C LEU A 117 19.87 16.79 0.65
N GLY A 118 19.00 17.80 0.78
CA GLY A 118 19.29 19.04 1.50
C GLY A 118 19.22 18.90 3.03
N LEU A 119 18.65 17.80 3.55
CA LEU A 119 18.58 17.53 4.99
C LEU A 119 19.90 16.97 5.54
N ASP A 120 20.10 17.15 6.85
CA ASP A 120 21.10 16.40 7.61
C ASP A 120 20.79 14.89 7.62
N GLU A 121 21.73 14.07 8.08
CA GLU A 121 21.58 12.61 8.00
C GLU A 121 20.37 12.09 8.79
N ALA A 122 20.14 12.65 9.99
CA ALA A 122 19.03 12.25 10.84
C ALA A 122 17.67 12.63 10.22
N GLY A 123 17.53 13.86 9.72
CA GLY A 123 16.33 14.32 9.04
C GLY A 123 16.08 13.55 7.74
N ARG A 124 17.13 13.29 6.96
CA ARG A 124 17.06 12.50 5.74
C ARG A 124 16.59 11.08 6.02
N GLN A 125 17.17 10.41 7.02
CA GLN A 125 16.74 9.06 7.40
C GLN A 125 15.29 9.05 7.86
N HIS A 126 14.89 10.00 8.69
CA HIS A 126 13.51 10.12 9.17
C HIS A 126 12.51 10.24 8.01
N TRP A 127 12.74 11.17 7.09
CA TRP A 127 11.82 11.43 5.98
C TRP A 127 11.91 10.38 4.87
N PHE A 128 13.08 9.80 4.62
CA PHE A 128 13.26 8.74 3.62
C PHE A 128 12.31 7.57 3.87
N PHE A 129 12.26 7.03 5.09
CA PHE A 129 11.40 5.88 5.38
C PHE A 129 9.91 6.20 5.28
N ARG A 130 9.51 7.45 5.60
CA ARG A 130 8.12 7.90 5.41
C ARG A 130 7.77 7.98 3.93
N VAL A 131 8.58 8.71 3.15
CA VAL A 131 8.39 8.85 1.70
C VAL A 131 8.41 7.48 1.01
N TRP A 132 9.40 6.64 1.32
CA TRP A 132 9.51 5.30 0.74
C TRP A 132 8.26 4.46 1.01
N CYS A 133 7.83 4.37 2.28
CA CYS A 133 6.67 3.58 2.65
C CYS A 133 5.37 4.10 2.01
N ALA A 134 5.17 5.43 1.99
CA ALA A 134 4.03 6.06 1.33
C ALA A 134 4.04 5.83 -0.20
N LYS A 135 5.21 5.89 -0.86
CA LYS A 135 5.33 5.58 -2.28
C LYS A 135 4.95 4.13 -2.59
N GLU A 136 5.44 3.18 -1.81
CA GLU A 136 5.09 1.76 -1.95
C GLU A 136 3.59 1.52 -1.73
N ALA A 137 2.99 2.17 -0.72
CA ALA A 137 1.55 2.08 -0.48
C ALA A 137 0.73 2.61 -1.68
N LEU A 138 1.10 3.77 -2.24
CA LEU A 138 0.47 4.33 -3.44
C LEU A 138 0.61 3.40 -4.65
N LEU A 139 1.82 2.86 -4.89
CA LEU A 139 2.07 1.94 -6.01
C LEU A 139 1.26 0.64 -5.87
N LYS A 140 1.21 0.07 -4.67
CA LYS A 140 0.35 -1.09 -4.36
C LYS A 140 -1.12 -0.78 -4.63
N ALA A 141 -1.58 0.41 -4.22
CA ALA A 141 -2.94 0.88 -4.47
C ALA A 141 -3.24 1.14 -5.95
N HIS A 142 -2.22 1.44 -6.75
CA HIS A 142 -2.29 1.56 -8.20
C HIS A 142 -2.16 0.21 -8.92
N GLY A 143 -1.68 -0.84 -8.24
CA GLY A 143 -1.44 -2.17 -8.84
C GLY A 143 -0.14 -2.27 -9.63
N HIS A 144 0.81 -1.39 -9.32
CA HIS A 144 2.14 -1.38 -9.91
C HIS A 144 3.19 -1.59 -8.81
N GLY A 145 4.38 -2.05 -9.21
CA GLY A 145 5.56 -2.02 -8.34
C GLY A 145 6.41 -0.78 -8.60
N ILE A 146 7.59 -0.74 -7.98
CA ILE A 146 8.63 0.29 -8.18
C ILE A 146 8.93 0.54 -9.67
N SER A 147 8.76 -0.47 -10.52
CA SER A 147 8.96 -0.38 -11.98
C SER A 147 8.09 0.67 -12.68
N PHE A 148 6.99 1.12 -12.07
CA PHE A 148 6.23 2.27 -12.58
C PHE A 148 7.08 3.55 -12.61
N GLY A 149 8.03 3.69 -11.68
CA GLY A 149 8.91 4.84 -11.55
C GLY A 149 8.55 5.72 -10.36
N LEU A 150 9.40 5.71 -9.32
CA LEU A 150 9.22 6.54 -8.12
C LEU A 150 9.35 8.04 -8.40
N HIS A 151 9.92 8.43 -9.55
CA HIS A 151 10.08 9.82 -9.97
C HIS A 151 8.82 10.42 -10.59
N ARG A 152 7.78 9.61 -10.86
CA ARG A 152 6.55 10.06 -11.54
C ARG A 152 5.57 10.79 -10.63
N PHE A 153 5.82 10.79 -9.32
CA PHE A 153 4.98 11.45 -8.33
C PHE A 153 5.82 11.89 -7.14
N ALA A 154 5.40 12.94 -6.44
CA ALA A 154 6.18 13.56 -5.38
C ALA A 154 5.38 13.65 -4.08
N LEU A 155 5.96 13.17 -2.99
CA LEU A 155 5.50 13.34 -1.64
C LEU A 155 6.41 14.36 -0.94
N LEU A 156 5.84 15.44 -0.42
CA LEU A 156 6.58 16.51 0.25
C LEU A 156 6.03 16.74 1.64
N ALA A 157 6.89 17.21 2.55
CA ALA A 157 6.47 17.61 3.88
C ALA A 157 5.61 18.87 3.86
N ARG A 158 4.53 18.87 4.64
CA ARG A 158 3.75 20.04 5.03
C ARG A 158 3.66 20.06 6.56
N GLY A 159 4.61 20.73 7.20
CA GLY A 159 4.78 20.62 8.65
C GLY A 159 5.22 19.20 9.03
N SER A 160 4.48 18.55 9.92
CA SER A 160 4.71 17.15 10.29
C SER A 160 4.18 16.15 9.26
N ASP A 161 3.28 16.59 8.37
CA ASP A 161 2.52 15.70 7.51
C ASP A 161 3.24 15.46 6.18
N LEU A 162 3.00 14.30 5.57
CA LEU A 162 3.45 14.01 4.21
C LEU A 162 2.26 14.11 3.26
N VAL A 163 2.41 14.89 2.19
CA VAL A 163 1.34 15.13 1.22
C VAL A 163 1.78 14.79 -0.19
N LEU A 164 0.88 14.20 -0.98
CA LEU A 164 1.11 13.98 -2.41
C LEU A 164 1.02 15.33 -3.13
N ALA A 165 2.18 15.91 -3.44
CA ALA A 165 2.30 17.23 -4.04
C ALA A 165 2.25 17.18 -5.57
N HIS A 166 2.71 16.09 -6.17
CA HIS A 166 2.66 15.85 -7.61
C HIS A 166 2.26 14.40 -7.88
N SER A 167 1.46 14.19 -8.93
CA SER A 167 1.01 12.87 -9.35
C SER A 167 0.99 12.80 -10.88
N ASP A 168 1.51 11.71 -11.42
CA ASP A 168 1.42 11.38 -12.83
C ASP A 168 -0.05 11.22 -13.26
N VAL A 169 -0.34 11.49 -14.53
CA VAL A 169 -1.68 11.31 -15.09
C VAL A 169 -2.18 9.87 -14.94
N GLU A 170 -1.30 8.87 -15.04
CA GLU A 170 -1.66 7.45 -14.88
C GLU A 170 -2.05 7.11 -13.43
N LEU A 171 -1.50 7.82 -12.44
CA LEU A 171 -1.89 7.68 -11.03
C LEU A 171 -3.18 8.44 -10.70
N GLY A 172 -3.62 9.33 -11.58
CA GLY A 172 -4.73 10.24 -11.34
C GLY A 172 -4.35 11.49 -10.55
N PRO A 173 -5.30 12.42 -10.34
CA PRO A 173 -5.03 13.68 -9.66
C PRO A 173 -4.54 13.46 -8.22
N ALA A 174 -3.53 14.20 -7.77
CA ALA A 174 -3.01 14.05 -6.41
C ALA A 174 -4.09 14.22 -5.32
N ALA A 175 -5.10 15.07 -5.57
CA ALA A 175 -6.22 15.31 -4.66
C ALA A 175 -7.21 14.14 -4.54
N SER A 176 -7.20 13.17 -5.46
CA SER A 176 -8.05 11.97 -5.33
C SER A 176 -7.48 10.96 -4.34
N TRP A 177 -6.21 11.09 -3.98
CA TRP A 177 -5.52 10.20 -3.06
C TRP A 177 -5.65 10.68 -1.62
N GLN A 178 -5.82 9.71 -0.73
CA GLN A 178 -5.73 9.86 0.70
C GLN A 178 -4.53 9.04 1.17
N LEU A 179 -3.83 9.55 2.18
CA LEU A 179 -2.67 8.92 2.78
C LEU A 179 -2.81 8.97 4.30
N HIS A 180 -2.65 7.81 4.94
CA HIS A 180 -2.54 7.69 6.38
C HIS A 180 -1.20 7.03 6.72
N GLU A 181 -0.35 7.74 7.47
CA GLU A 181 0.94 7.25 7.93
C GLU A 181 0.94 7.08 9.44
N TRP A 182 1.64 6.06 9.93
CA TRP A 182 1.87 5.89 11.37
C TRP A 182 3.16 5.12 11.65
N ALA A 183 3.54 5.11 12.93
CA ALA A 183 4.66 4.36 13.46
C ALA A 183 4.16 3.07 14.14
N ILE A 184 4.85 1.96 13.93
CA ILE A 184 4.66 0.75 14.75
C ILE A 184 5.90 0.62 15.62
N ALA A 185 5.76 1.02 16.89
CA ALA A 185 6.89 1.34 17.75
C ALA A 185 7.84 2.36 17.07
N ASP A 186 9.09 2.41 17.51
CA ASP A 186 10.09 3.32 16.92
C ASP A 186 10.81 2.73 15.70
N ASP A 187 10.58 1.44 15.40
CA ASP A 187 11.37 0.68 14.44
C ASP A 187 10.69 0.49 13.07
N PHE A 188 9.43 0.90 12.91
CA PHE A 188 8.69 0.68 11.67
C PHE A 188 7.88 1.91 11.24
N ARG A 189 7.82 2.12 9.93
CA ARG A 189 6.88 3.03 9.26
C ARG A 189 5.85 2.24 8.51
N ALA A 190 4.61 2.70 8.60
CA ALA A 190 3.50 2.12 7.90
C ALA A 190 2.74 3.22 7.16
N ALA A 191 2.20 2.85 6.00
CA ALA A 191 1.39 3.74 5.18
C ALA A 191 0.21 2.99 4.59
N LEU A 192 -0.96 3.61 4.63
CA LEU A 192 -2.15 3.20 3.90
C LEU A 192 -2.49 4.33 2.92
N ALA A 193 -2.49 4.02 1.64
CA ALA A 193 -2.93 4.92 0.58
C ALA A 193 -4.22 4.39 -0.04
N TRP A 194 -5.17 5.27 -0.29
CA TRP A 194 -6.41 4.90 -0.97
C TRP A 194 -6.98 6.04 -1.79
N GLN A 195 -7.86 5.70 -2.73
CA GLN A 195 -8.74 6.64 -3.40
C GLN A 195 -10.11 5.98 -3.59
N VAL A 196 -11.16 6.79 -3.67
CA VAL A 196 -12.49 6.30 -4.04
C VAL A 196 -12.40 5.65 -5.42
N ALA A 197 -12.89 4.42 -5.53
CA ALA A 197 -12.97 3.78 -6.83
C ALA A 197 -13.96 4.58 -7.67
N GLY A 198 -13.51 5.10 -8.82
CA GLY A 198 -14.44 5.58 -9.84
C GLY A 198 -15.47 4.50 -10.11
N ALA A 199 -16.72 4.88 -10.37
CA ALA A 199 -17.79 3.93 -10.72
C ALA A 199 -17.21 2.92 -11.70
N CYS A 200 -17.30 1.62 -11.36
CA CYS A 200 -16.72 0.55 -12.17
C CYS A 200 -17.09 0.82 -13.62
N ASP A 201 -16.09 1.21 -14.42
CA ASP A 201 -16.27 1.21 -15.85
C ASP A 201 -16.49 -0.27 -16.18
N ASN A 202 -17.73 -0.61 -16.54
CA ASN A 202 -18.10 -1.93 -17.05
C ASN A 202 -17.49 -2.08 -18.44
N GLY A 203 -16.17 -1.94 -18.54
CA GLY A 203 -15.36 -2.25 -19.71
C GLY A 203 -15.39 -3.76 -19.89
N GLY A 204 -16.52 -4.28 -20.37
CA GLY A 204 -16.55 -5.50 -21.13
C GLY A 204 -15.57 -5.34 -22.27
N HIS A 205 -14.38 -5.91 -22.13
CA HIS A 205 -13.54 -6.20 -23.28
C HIS A 205 -14.28 -7.27 -24.10
N GLU A 206 -15.13 -6.83 -25.03
CA GLU A 206 -15.47 -7.64 -26.19
C GLU A 206 -14.17 -7.97 -26.92
N HIS A 207 -13.79 -9.25 -26.86
CA HIS A 207 -12.74 -9.83 -27.68
C HIS A 207 -13.09 -9.65 -29.17
N PRO A 208 -12.28 -8.95 -30.00
CA PRO A 208 -12.65 -8.71 -31.40
C PRO A 208 -12.15 -9.79 -32.37
N TYR A 209 -11.89 -11.04 -31.94
CA TYR A 209 -11.48 -12.10 -32.87
C TYR A 209 -12.07 -13.48 -32.54
N PRO A 210 -12.78 -14.12 -33.49
CA PRO A 210 -13.10 -15.54 -33.39
C PRO A 210 -11.88 -16.41 -33.77
N PRO A 211 -11.78 -17.66 -33.26
CA PRO A 211 -10.71 -18.57 -33.62
C PRO A 211 -10.81 -19.00 -35.09
N ARG A 212 -9.65 -19.18 -35.71
CA ARG A 212 -9.49 -19.85 -37.01
C ARG A 212 -9.52 -21.37 -36.83
#